data_AF-Q24PR6-F1
#
_entry.id   AF-Q24PR6-F1
#
_cell.length_a   1.000
_cell.length_b   1.000
_cell.length_c   1.000
_cell.angle_alpha   90.00
_cell.angle_beta   90.00
_cell.angle_gamma   90.00
#
_symmetry.space_group_name_H-M   'P 1'
#
loop_
_entity.id
_entity.type
_entity.pdbx_description
1 polymer ?
#
loop_
_entity_poly.entity_id
_entity_poly.type
_entity_poly.pdbx_seq_one_letter_code
_entity_poly.pdbx_strand_id
1 'polypeptide(L)'
;MIKEELEYHPLTLNEVTKLFAQKGLKLEAVAGEGFEDTVLLGIEPEIFRIHGSEDLVLIYPFSSHREREQLAGHYWRLNDEMIAMFLPHSQLFQTLAAKNMFIVYCPLLDIESLKTMGPDYASYVHRSKAIRELVLRDLNGGKTLVFRGEGQYWMVEVVLDCFGQFYKDDHGVLGYESWSEASAVAKYKGDPSQVESFNYTLEGNYGSISGTQHTLGPDGFARLGRGSGLVKKAEDKHSFSIQWNGQAEAFDLEVDPFGMIRLPY
;
A
#
# COMPACT_ATOMS: atom_id res chain seq x y z
N MET A 1 -13.64 20.85 10.61
CA MET A 1 -14.34 19.56 10.70
C MET A 1 -15.76 19.74 10.22
N ILE A 2 -16.15 19.02 9.18
CA ILE A 2 -17.55 18.94 8.71
C ILE A 2 -18.19 17.73 9.42
N LYS A 3 -19.50 17.77 9.63
CA LYS A 3 -20.25 16.82 10.47
C LYS A 3 -20.15 15.34 10.01
N GLU A 4 -19.68 15.10 8.78
CA GLU A 4 -19.53 13.78 8.16
C GLU A 4 -18.18 13.09 8.50
N GLU A 5 -17.20 13.80 9.09
CA GLU A 5 -15.89 13.23 9.47
C GLU A 5 -15.93 12.39 10.79
N LEU A 6 -17.11 12.00 11.28
CA LEU A 6 -17.29 11.56 12.68
C LEU A 6 -18.09 10.26 12.92
N GLU A 7 -18.60 9.59 11.88
CA GLU A 7 -19.24 8.27 12.05
C GLU A 7 -18.28 7.13 11.68
N TYR A 8 -17.39 6.82 12.62
CA TYR A 8 -16.70 5.53 12.62
C TYR A 8 -17.73 4.41 12.78
N HIS A 9 -17.99 3.70 11.69
CA HIS A 9 -18.78 2.47 11.67
C HIS A 9 -17.83 1.27 11.48
N PRO A 10 -17.83 0.28 12.40
CA PRO A 10 -17.22 -1.02 12.17
C PRO A 10 -17.78 -1.64 10.87
N LEU A 11 -16.90 -2.21 10.06
CA LEU A 11 -17.28 -2.95 8.86
C LEU A 11 -17.94 -4.27 9.25
N THR A 12 -18.91 -4.67 8.46
CA THR A 12 -19.43 -6.04 8.41
C THR A 12 -18.75 -6.84 7.30
N LEU A 13 -18.66 -8.16 7.46
CA LEU A 13 -18.13 -9.07 6.42
C LEU A 13 -18.85 -8.90 5.06
N ASN A 14 -20.17 -8.65 5.11
CA ASN A 14 -21.01 -8.43 3.93
C ASN A 14 -20.64 -7.13 3.18
N GLU A 15 -20.26 -6.06 3.88
CA GLU A 15 -19.78 -4.84 3.23
C GLU A 15 -18.42 -5.04 2.55
N VAL A 16 -17.50 -5.74 3.22
CA VAL A 16 -16.18 -6.04 2.66
C VAL A 16 -16.32 -6.90 1.40
N THR A 17 -16.99 -8.05 1.50
CA THR A 17 -17.23 -8.98 0.37
C THR A 17 -17.98 -8.32 -0.80
N LYS A 18 -18.94 -7.44 -0.51
CA LYS A 18 -19.65 -6.63 -1.53
C LYS A 18 -18.70 -5.65 -2.25
N LEU A 19 -17.81 -4.97 -1.53
CA LEU A 19 -16.82 -4.07 -2.13
C LEU A 19 -15.80 -4.83 -2.99
N PHE A 20 -15.37 -6.01 -2.53
CA PHE A 20 -14.55 -6.93 -3.33
C PHE A 20 -15.24 -7.29 -4.66
N ALA A 21 -16.50 -7.71 -4.62
CA ALA A 21 -17.27 -7.99 -5.83
C ALA A 21 -17.44 -6.76 -6.74
N GLN A 22 -17.62 -5.55 -6.19
CA GLN A 22 -17.71 -4.30 -6.96
C GLN A 22 -16.40 -3.92 -7.67
N LYS A 23 -15.23 -4.38 -7.20
CA LYS A 23 -13.93 -4.23 -7.87
C LYS A 23 -13.58 -5.40 -8.80
N GLY A 24 -14.54 -6.30 -9.07
CA GLY A 24 -14.34 -7.49 -9.91
C GLY A 24 -13.64 -8.66 -9.21
N LEU A 25 -13.38 -8.54 -7.91
CA LEU A 25 -12.74 -9.56 -7.07
C LEU A 25 -13.80 -10.36 -6.32
N LYS A 26 -14.77 -10.95 -7.03
CA LYS A 26 -15.87 -11.71 -6.40
C LYS A 26 -15.31 -12.82 -5.51
N LEU A 27 -15.70 -12.83 -4.25
CA LEU A 27 -15.28 -13.81 -3.26
C LEU A 27 -16.27 -14.98 -3.18
N GLU A 28 -15.72 -16.20 -3.06
CA GLU A 28 -16.48 -17.45 -2.93
C GLU A 28 -16.03 -18.16 -1.66
N ALA A 29 -16.96 -18.41 -0.73
CA ALA A 29 -16.64 -18.97 0.58
C ALA A 29 -16.04 -20.38 0.45
N VAL A 30 -15.04 -20.67 1.27
CA VAL A 30 -14.34 -21.96 1.35
C VAL A 30 -14.58 -22.54 2.76
N ALA A 31 -14.66 -23.87 2.88
CA ALA A 31 -14.72 -24.50 4.19
C ALA A 31 -13.41 -24.26 4.96
N GLY A 32 -13.49 -24.05 6.28
CA GLY A 32 -12.33 -23.78 7.13
C GLY A 32 -11.42 -24.99 7.41
N GLU A 33 -11.78 -26.18 6.90
CA GLU A 33 -10.97 -27.40 7.05
C GLU A 33 -9.58 -27.21 6.42
N GLY A 34 -8.53 -27.43 7.21
CA GLY A 34 -7.14 -27.23 6.79
C GLY A 34 -6.57 -25.82 7.03
N PHE A 35 -7.32 -24.92 7.67
CA PHE A 35 -6.88 -23.57 8.05
C PHE A 35 -6.91 -23.34 9.58
N GLU A 36 -6.98 -24.40 10.37
CA GLU A 36 -7.07 -24.34 11.83
C GLU A 36 -5.82 -23.72 12.48
N ASP A 37 -4.69 -23.71 11.77
CA ASP A 37 -3.45 -23.04 12.15
C ASP A 37 -3.48 -21.52 11.94
N THR A 38 -4.44 -21.01 11.17
CA THR A 38 -4.60 -19.57 10.86
C THR A 38 -5.42 -18.79 11.89
N VAL A 39 -5.88 -19.44 12.98
CA VAL A 39 -6.67 -18.79 14.03
C VAL A 39 -5.82 -17.75 14.78
N LEU A 40 -6.20 -16.48 14.68
CA LEU A 40 -5.41 -15.37 15.19
C LEU A 40 -5.93 -14.94 16.55
N LEU A 41 -5.23 -15.34 17.62
CA LEU A 41 -5.55 -15.02 19.02
C LEU A 41 -6.99 -15.38 19.44
N GLY A 42 -7.51 -16.49 18.89
CA GLY A 42 -8.87 -16.98 19.14
C GLY A 42 -9.92 -16.43 18.16
N ILE A 43 -9.55 -15.60 17.20
CA ILE A 43 -10.42 -15.15 16.10
C ILE A 43 -10.21 -16.04 14.89
N GLU A 44 -11.25 -16.77 14.50
CA GLU A 44 -11.30 -17.56 13.26
C GLU A 44 -11.50 -16.63 12.04
N PRO A 45 -10.78 -16.85 10.93
CA PRO A 45 -11.04 -16.13 9.68
C PRO A 45 -12.23 -16.71 8.92
N GLU A 46 -12.95 -15.82 8.24
CA GLU A 46 -13.83 -16.18 7.14
C GLU A 46 -13.00 -16.29 5.86
N ILE A 47 -13.03 -17.46 5.22
CA ILE A 47 -12.08 -17.84 4.17
C ILE A 47 -12.76 -17.84 2.81
N PHE A 48 -12.13 -17.15 1.85
CA PHE A 48 -12.65 -16.99 0.50
C PHE A 48 -11.61 -17.32 -0.56
N ARG A 49 -12.04 -17.95 -1.66
CA ARG A 49 -11.33 -17.98 -2.93
C ARG A 49 -11.77 -16.80 -3.80
N ILE A 50 -10.85 -16.17 -4.53
CA ILE A 50 -11.21 -15.16 -5.54
C ILE A 50 -11.69 -15.88 -6.81
N HIS A 51 -12.92 -15.59 -7.26
CA HIS A 51 -13.49 -16.19 -8.45
C HIS A 51 -12.59 -16.02 -9.69
N GLY A 52 -12.29 -17.12 -10.38
CA GLY A 52 -11.36 -17.14 -11.51
C GLY A 52 -9.87 -17.16 -11.12
N SER A 53 -9.57 -17.47 -9.86
CA SER A 53 -8.22 -17.68 -9.32
C SER A 53 -8.25 -18.75 -8.22
N GLU A 54 -7.10 -19.32 -7.88
CA GLU A 54 -6.93 -20.12 -6.66
C GLU A 54 -6.41 -19.29 -5.48
N ASP A 55 -6.22 -17.98 -5.66
CA ASP A 55 -5.83 -17.09 -4.57
C ASP A 55 -6.89 -17.04 -3.47
N LEU A 56 -6.42 -17.02 -2.22
CA LEU A 56 -7.24 -16.96 -1.02
C LEU A 56 -7.24 -15.57 -0.38
N VAL A 57 -8.36 -15.22 0.26
CA VAL A 57 -8.51 -14.05 1.11
C VAL A 57 -9.10 -14.52 2.44
N LEU A 58 -8.37 -14.34 3.53
CA LEU A 58 -8.79 -14.63 4.89
C LEU A 58 -9.18 -13.31 5.55
N ILE A 59 -10.41 -13.20 6.04
CA ILE A 59 -10.95 -11.98 6.65
C ILE A 59 -11.28 -12.27 8.11
N TYR A 60 -10.61 -11.57 9.03
CA TYR A 60 -10.81 -11.67 10.48
C TYR A 60 -11.69 -10.51 10.96
N PRO A 61 -12.97 -10.76 11.29
CA PRO A 61 -13.87 -9.73 11.79
C PRO A 61 -13.71 -9.54 13.30
N PHE A 62 -13.00 -8.50 13.73
CA PHE A 62 -12.97 -8.11 15.14
C PHE A 62 -14.24 -7.35 15.53
N SER A 63 -14.58 -7.38 16.82
CA SER A 63 -15.73 -6.65 17.37
C SER A 63 -15.58 -5.14 17.27
N SER A 64 -14.35 -4.62 17.38
CA SER A 64 -14.07 -3.18 17.31
C SER A 64 -12.70 -2.86 16.70
N HIS A 65 -12.46 -1.57 16.43
CA HIS A 65 -11.14 -1.09 15.99
C HIS A 65 -10.05 -1.47 16.99
N ARG A 66 -10.37 -1.25 18.28
CA ARG A 66 -9.42 -1.32 19.37
C ARG A 66 -9.04 -2.75 19.67
N GLU A 67 -9.98 -3.68 19.55
CA GLU A 67 -9.67 -5.11 19.65
C GLU A 67 -8.68 -5.54 18.54
N ARG A 68 -8.94 -5.16 17.27
CA ARG A 68 -7.99 -5.39 16.17
C ARG A 68 -6.64 -4.72 16.41
N GLU A 69 -6.59 -3.49 16.92
CA GLU A 69 -5.32 -2.80 17.22
C GLU A 69 -4.55 -3.49 18.35
N GLN A 70 -5.23 -3.97 19.40
CA GLN A 70 -4.61 -4.65 20.53
C GLN A 70 -4.13 -6.07 20.19
N LEU A 71 -4.85 -6.79 19.34
CA LEU A 71 -4.56 -8.19 18.99
C LEU A 71 -3.75 -8.34 17.69
N ALA A 72 -3.94 -7.44 16.72
CA ALA A 72 -3.27 -7.51 15.40
C ALA A 72 -2.47 -6.24 15.02
N GLY A 73 -2.44 -5.22 15.87
CA GLY A 73 -1.73 -3.96 15.61
C GLY A 73 -0.20 -4.04 15.66
N HIS A 74 0.39 -5.20 15.95
CA HIS A 74 1.83 -5.46 15.75
C HIS A 74 2.14 -6.15 14.41
N TYR A 75 1.17 -6.81 13.77
CA TYR A 75 1.37 -7.61 12.56
C TYR A 75 1.56 -6.80 11.26
N TRP A 76 1.63 -5.47 11.33
CA TRP A 76 2.18 -4.64 10.23
C TRP A 76 3.69 -4.84 10.06
N ARG A 77 4.37 -5.34 11.11
CA ARG A 77 5.69 -5.95 10.98
C ARG A 77 5.45 -7.44 10.84
N LEU A 78 5.63 -7.97 9.63
CA LEU A 78 5.67 -9.42 9.40
C LEU A 78 6.69 -10.03 10.37
N ASN A 79 6.20 -10.75 11.39
CA ASN A 79 7.01 -11.41 12.40
C ASN A 79 7.05 -12.91 12.14
N ASP A 80 7.95 -13.62 12.84
CA ASP A 80 8.16 -15.05 12.64
C ASP A 80 6.89 -15.87 12.86
N GLU A 81 5.98 -15.42 13.74
CA GLU A 81 4.68 -16.04 13.98
C GLU A 81 3.75 -15.96 12.75
N MET A 82 3.59 -14.76 12.17
CA MET A 82 2.79 -14.57 10.95
C MET A 82 3.38 -15.31 9.76
N ILE A 83 4.71 -15.32 9.64
CA ILE A 83 5.39 -16.08 8.59
C ILE A 83 5.12 -17.57 8.79
N ALA A 84 5.27 -18.12 10.00
CA ALA A 84 4.97 -19.52 10.28
C ALA A 84 3.50 -19.89 10.03
N MET A 85 2.57 -18.97 10.34
CA MET A 85 1.12 -19.14 10.16
C MET A 85 0.69 -19.16 8.68
N PHE A 86 1.21 -18.27 7.84
CA PHE A 86 0.74 -18.13 6.46
C PHE A 86 1.66 -18.74 5.39
N LEU A 87 2.93 -19.04 5.70
CA LEU A 87 3.84 -19.71 4.76
C LEU A 87 3.36 -21.09 4.25
N PRO A 88 2.62 -21.92 5.02
CA PRO A 88 1.99 -23.14 4.49
C PRO A 88 0.99 -22.87 3.37
N HIS A 89 0.36 -21.68 3.40
CA HIS A 89 -0.73 -21.28 2.52
C HIS A 89 -0.28 -20.38 1.35
N SER A 90 0.73 -19.54 1.55
CA SER A 90 1.34 -18.70 0.50
C SER A 90 2.73 -18.17 0.86
N GLN A 91 3.65 -18.17 -0.11
CA GLN A 91 4.98 -17.56 0.04
C GLN A 91 4.98 -16.02 -0.11
N LEU A 92 3.88 -15.44 -0.58
CA LEU A 92 3.73 -14.01 -0.88
C LEU A 92 2.49 -13.41 -0.21
N PHE A 93 2.13 -13.91 0.97
CA PHE A 93 0.96 -13.39 1.68
C PHE A 93 1.13 -11.90 2.02
N GLN A 94 0.03 -11.15 1.93
CA GLN A 94 -0.02 -9.73 2.21
C GLN A 94 -1.02 -9.47 3.34
N THR A 95 -0.54 -8.89 4.44
CA THR A 95 -1.39 -8.45 5.56
C THR A 95 -1.89 -7.03 5.32
N LEU A 96 -3.18 -6.82 5.56
CA LEU A 96 -3.92 -5.59 5.30
C LEU A 96 -4.89 -5.34 6.46
N ALA A 97 -5.22 -4.07 6.72
CA ALA A 97 -6.13 -3.70 7.80
C ALA A 97 -7.10 -2.62 7.34
N ALA A 98 -8.36 -2.74 7.79
CA ALA A 98 -9.31 -1.65 7.69
C ALA A 98 -10.25 -1.63 8.90
N LYS A 99 -10.24 -0.56 9.68
CA LYS A 99 -11.15 -0.37 10.82
C LYS A 99 -11.07 -1.54 11.83
N ASN A 100 -12.07 -2.41 11.90
CA ASN A 100 -12.14 -3.62 12.73
C ASN A 100 -11.81 -4.91 11.96
N MET A 101 -11.39 -4.82 10.69
CA MET A 101 -11.06 -5.97 9.85
C MET A 101 -9.54 -6.10 9.73
N PHE A 102 -9.04 -7.32 9.93
CA PHE A 102 -7.72 -7.73 9.45
C PHE A 102 -7.91 -8.67 8.26
N ILE A 103 -7.15 -8.45 7.19
CA ILE A 103 -7.33 -9.12 5.90
C ILE A 103 -5.98 -9.67 5.49
N VAL A 104 -5.91 -10.96 5.18
CA VAL A 104 -4.72 -11.61 4.65
C VAL A 104 -5.03 -12.11 3.23
N TYR A 105 -4.32 -11.57 2.25
CA TYR A 105 -4.35 -12.05 0.87
C TYR A 105 -3.23 -13.08 0.70
N CYS A 106 -3.60 -14.33 0.42
CA CYS A 106 -2.70 -15.46 0.22
C CYS A 106 -2.76 -15.87 -1.26
N PRO A 107 -1.93 -15.27 -2.13
CA PRO A 107 -1.92 -15.63 -3.54
C PRO A 107 -1.28 -17.01 -3.76
N LEU A 108 -1.83 -17.81 -4.65
CA LEU A 108 -1.32 -19.16 -4.93
C LEU A 108 -0.46 -19.13 -6.21
N LEU A 109 0.81 -18.73 -6.05
CA LEU A 109 1.82 -18.86 -7.10
C LEU A 109 2.79 -19.98 -6.78
N ASP A 110 3.11 -20.78 -7.80
CA ASP A 110 4.26 -21.67 -7.74
C ASP A 110 5.60 -20.90 -7.88
N ILE A 111 6.68 -21.59 -7.52
CA ILE A 111 8.03 -21.03 -7.48
C ILE A 111 8.56 -20.69 -8.89
N GLU A 112 8.10 -21.37 -9.95
CA GLU A 112 8.56 -21.12 -11.32
C GLU A 112 7.88 -19.88 -11.91
N SER A 113 6.60 -19.66 -11.63
CA SER A 113 5.87 -18.43 -11.91
C SER A 113 6.56 -17.21 -11.26
N LEU A 114 7.08 -17.38 -10.04
CA LEU A 114 7.86 -16.36 -9.35
C LEU A 114 9.22 -16.07 -10.01
N LYS A 115 9.97 -17.11 -10.39
CA LYS A 115 11.27 -16.96 -11.07
C LYS A 115 11.15 -16.35 -12.46
N THR A 116 10.13 -16.75 -13.22
CA THR A 116 9.93 -16.34 -14.61
C THR A 116 9.31 -14.95 -14.73
N MET A 117 8.65 -14.46 -13.67
CA MET A 117 7.85 -13.23 -13.69
C MET A 117 6.82 -13.21 -14.84
N GLY A 118 6.27 -14.40 -15.15
CA GLY A 118 5.36 -14.62 -16.28
C GLY A 118 3.95 -14.05 -16.10
N PRO A 119 2.99 -14.45 -16.97
CA PRO A 119 1.62 -13.97 -16.93
C PRO A 119 0.92 -14.13 -15.57
N ASP A 120 1.20 -15.22 -14.85
CA ASP A 120 0.62 -15.48 -13.53
C ASP A 120 1.16 -14.53 -12.46
N TYR A 121 2.47 -14.23 -12.51
CA TYR A 121 3.08 -13.20 -11.66
C TYR A 121 2.53 -11.80 -11.98
N ALA A 122 2.39 -11.44 -13.26
CA ALA A 122 1.76 -10.18 -13.66
C ALA A 122 0.31 -10.07 -13.19
N SER A 123 -0.44 -11.18 -13.25
CA SER A 123 -1.82 -11.27 -12.76
C SER A 123 -1.90 -11.11 -11.24
N TYR A 124 -0.98 -11.74 -10.50
CA TYR A 124 -0.81 -11.54 -9.07
C TYR A 124 -0.50 -10.08 -8.72
N VAL A 125 0.46 -9.44 -9.37
CA VAL A 125 0.81 -8.03 -9.12
C VAL A 125 -0.40 -7.13 -9.36
N HIS A 126 -1.20 -7.39 -10.39
CA HIS A 126 -2.44 -6.67 -10.64
C HIS A 126 -3.49 -6.91 -9.53
N ARG A 127 -3.69 -8.16 -9.08
CA ARG A 127 -4.67 -8.49 -8.02
C ARG A 127 -4.24 -7.96 -6.64
N SER A 128 -2.99 -8.14 -6.23
CA SER A 128 -2.42 -7.55 -5.00
C SER A 128 -2.61 -6.03 -4.99
N LYS A 129 -2.31 -5.34 -6.10
CA LYS A 129 -2.55 -3.90 -6.23
C LYS A 129 -4.03 -3.55 -6.10
N ALA A 130 -4.94 -4.26 -6.76
CA ALA A 130 -6.37 -4.00 -6.69
C ALA A 130 -6.94 -4.21 -5.27
N ILE A 131 -6.50 -5.26 -4.57
CA ILE A 131 -6.89 -5.53 -3.18
C ILE A 131 -6.33 -4.43 -2.26
N ARG A 132 -5.07 -4.01 -2.47
CA ARG A 132 -4.48 -2.89 -1.73
C ARG A 132 -5.28 -1.60 -1.91
N GLU A 133 -5.57 -1.23 -3.16
CA GLU A 133 -6.32 -0.02 -3.48
C GLU A 133 -7.74 -0.08 -2.87
N LEU A 134 -8.39 -1.24 -2.88
CA LEU A 134 -9.68 -1.48 -2.21
C LEU A 134 -9.59 -1.23 -0.69
N VAL A 135 -8.65 -1.87 -0.01
CA VAL A 135 -8.52 -1.74 1.46
C VAL A 135 -8.16 -0.31 1.86
N LEU A 136 -7.24 0.32 1.12
CA LEU A 136 -6.82 1.69 1.37
C LEU A 136 -7.96 2.68 1.13
N ARG A 137 -8.53 2.69 -0.08
CA ARG A 137 -9.43 3.78 -0.51
C ARG A 137 -10.88 3.52 -0.15
N ASP A 138 -11.38 2.32 -0.43
CA ASP A 138 -12.81 2.02 -0.29
C ASP A 138 -13.19 1.61 1.15
N LEU A 139 -12.33 0.88 1.88
CA LEU A 139 -12.62 0.47 3.28
C LEU A 139 -12.19 1.51 4.33
N ASN A 140 -11.01 2.12 4.17
CA ASN A 140 -10.49 3.15 5.09
C ASN A 140 -10.75 4.60 4.66
N GLY A 141 -11.43 4.84 3.53
CA GLY A 141 -11.66 6.20 3.01
C GLY A 141 -10.37 6.92 2.57
N GLY A 142 -9.32 6.17 2.26
CA GLY A 142 -8.01 6.71 1.88
C GLY A 142 -8.02 7.45 0.54
N LYS A 143 -7.08 8.39 0.42
CA LYS A 143 -6.85 9.21 -0.77
C LYS A 143 -5.46 8.97 -1.35
N THR A 144 -5.32 9.24 -2.64
CA THR A 144 -4.03 9.28 -3.33
C THR A 144 -3.76 10.71 -3.75
N LEU A 145 -2.63 11.24 -3.32
CA LEU A 145 -2.13 12.55 -3.75
C LEU A 145 -0.96 12.33 -4.70
N VAL A 146 -0.90 13.15 -5.76
CA VAL A 146 0.23 13.17 -6.68
C VAL A 146 0.92 14.50 -6.49
N PHE A 147 2.23 14.49 -6.26
CA PHE A 147 3.07 15.68 -6.21
C PHE A 147 4.00 15.68 -7.41
N ARG A 148 4.21 16.85 -8.03
CA ARG A 148 5.18 17.02 -9.11
C ARG A 148 6.04 18.25 -8.89
N GLY A 149 7.26 18.17 -9.40
CA GLY A 149 8.17 19.30 -9.52
C GLY A 149 9.16 19.05 -10.64
N GLU A 150 9.74 20.13 -11.16
CA GLU A 150 10.68 20.11 -12.27
C GLU A 150 11.83 21.09 -11.99
N GLY A 151 13.05 20.57 -11.99
CA GLY A 151 14.29 21.36 -11.92
C GLY A 151 14.77 21.78 -13.31
N GLN A 152 16.06 22.05 -13.47
CA GLN A 152 16.60 22.32 -14.81
C GLN A 152 16.74 21.03 -15.62
N TYR A 153 17.15 19.94 -14.97
CA TYR A 153 17.51 18.69 -15.63
C TYR A 153 16.62 17.51 -15.28
N TRP A 154 15.92 17.54 -14.15
CA TRP A 154 15.04 16.46 -13.70
C TRP A 154 13.59 16.92 -13.57
N MET A 155 12.68 15.96 -13.69
CA MET A 155 11.28 16.06 -13.30
C MET A 155 10.99 14.90 -12.34
N VAL A 156 10.22 15.14 -11.29
CA VAL A 156 9.85 14.10 -10.31
C VAL A 156 8.35 14.06 -10.12
N GLU A 157 7.80 12.85 -10.08
CA GLU A 157 6.45 12.55 -9.59
C GLU A 157 6.54 11.72 -8.32
N VAL A 158 5.77 12.10 -7.31
CA VAL A 158 5.56 11.32 -6.07
C VAL A 158 4.10 10.97 -5.96
N VAL A 159 3.80 9.69 -5.83
CA VAL A 159 2.46 9.18 -5.53
C VAL A 159 2.42 8.83 -4.05
N LEU A 160 1.58 9.56 -3.30
CA LEU A 160 1.34 9.37 -1.87
C LEU A 160 -0.04 8.74 -1.68
N ASP A 161 -0.05 7.46 -1.38
CA ASP A 161 -1.23 6.70 -0.97
C ASP A 161 -1.39 6.84 0.56
N CYS A 162 -2.51 7.35 1.06
CA CYS A 162 -2.67 7.63 2.50
C CYS A 162 -4.11 7.57 3.02
N PHE A 163 -4.27 7.27 4.31
CA PHE A 163 -5.51 7.47 5.04
C PHE A 163 -5.25 8.00 6.45
N GLY A 164 -6.27 8.63 7.04
CA GLY A 164 -6.29 9.02 8.43
C GLY A 164 -7.73 9.10 8.92
N GLN A 165 -8.07 8.34 9.95
CA GLN A 165 -9.44 8.22 10.45
C GLN A 165 -9.48 8.39 11.97
N PHE A 166 -10.40 9.22 12.45
CA PHE A 166 -10.77 9.25 13.86
C PHE A 166 -11.76 8.13 14.15
N TYR A 167 -11.59 7.47 15.29
CA TYR A 167 -12.52 6.45 15.76
C TYR A 167 -12.87 6.70 17.22
N LYS A 168 -14.03 6.20 17.65
CA LYS A 168 -14.33 6.04 19.08
C LYS A 168 -14.21 4.57 19.43
N ASP A 169 -13.52 4.28 20.53
CA ASP A 169 -13.46 2.92 21.06
C ASP A 169 -14.74 2.56 21.83
N ASP A 170 -14.78 1.34 22.35
CA ASP A 170 -15.91 0.77 23.10
C ASP A 170 -16.11 1.42 24.48
N HIS A 171 -15.31 2.43 24.84
CA HIS A 171 -15.48 3.28 26.03
C HIS A 171 -15.78 4.75 25.65
N GLY A 172 -15.91 5.04 24.35
CA GLY A 172 -16.15 6.39 23.82
C GLY A 172 -14.89 7.28 23.74
N VAL A 173 -13.70 6.73 23.97
CA VAL A 173 -12.42 7.43 23.86
C VAL A 173 -12.09 7.66 22.38
N LEU A 174 -11.68 8.88 22.04
CA LEU A 174 -11.30 9.26 20.68
C LEU A 174 -9.88 8.77 20.36
N GLY A 175 -9.77 7.82 19.43
CA GLY A 175 -8.51 7.38 18.81
C GLY A 175 -8.31 7.98 17.42
N TYR A 176 -7.10 7.81 16.88
CA TYR A 176 -6.74 8.20 15.52
C TYR A 176 -5.80 7.16 14.91
N GLU A 177 -6.23 6.54 13.81
CA GLU A 177 -5.38 5.67 12.99
C GLU A 177 -4.97 6.44 11.73
N SER A 178 -3.72 6.28 11.30
CA SER A 178 -3.28 6.75 9.97
C SER A 178 -2.19 5.86 9.40
N TRP A 179 -2.09 5.87 8.08
CA TRP A 179 -1.04 5.18 7.35
C TRP A 179 -0.79 5.89 6.02
N SER A 180 0.45 5.87 5.56
CA SER A 180 0.82 6.28 4.21
C SER A 180 1.95 5.44 3.61
N GLU A 181 1.96 5.35 2.29
CA GLU A 181 3.12 4.95 1.48
C GLU A 181 3.34 5.98 0.37
N ALA A 182 4.56 6.47 0.27
CA ALA A 182 5.05 7.26 -0.84
C ALA A 182 5.88 6.38 -1.77
N SER A 183 5.68 6.56 -3.06
CA SER A 183 6.57 6.06 -4.11
C SER A 183 6.89 7.19 -5.08
N ALA A 184 8.09 7.18 -5.64
CA ALA A 184 8.53 8.27 -6.50
C ALA A 184 9.23 7.78 -7.77
N VAL A 185 9.06 8.55 -8.84
CA VAL A 185 9.69 8.34 -10.15
C VAL A 185 10.35 9.64 -10.57
N ALA A 186 11.62 9.56 -10.93
CA ALA A 186 12.37 10.66 -11.53
C ALA A 186 12.51 10.46 -13.03
N LYS A 187 12.55 11.55 -13.79
CA LYS A 187 12.89 11.56 -15.22
C LYS A 187 13.99 12.59 -15.49
N TYR A 188 15.09 12.14 -16.09
CA TYR A 188 16.09 13.04 -16.66
C TYR A 188 15.60 13.61 -18.00
N LYS A 189 15.81 14.91 -18.21
CA LYS A 189 15.37 15.64 -19.42
C LYS A 189 16.45 15.71 -20.50
N GLY A 190 17.70 15.37 -20.18
CA GLY A 190 18.80 15.25 -21.12
C GLY A 190 18.94 13.84 -21.69
N ASP A 191 20.10 13.56 -22.28
CA ASP A 191 20.48 12.22 -22.75
C ASP A 191 20.76 11.28 -21.55
N PRO A 192 19.97 10.21 -21.34
CA PRO A 192 20.11 9.33 -20.18
C PRO A 192 21.47 8.64 -20.10
N SER A 193 22.15 8.43 -21.23
CA SER A 193 23.47 7.78 -21.27
C SER A 193 24.57 8.60 -20.60
N GLN A 194 24.32 9.88 -20.33
CA GLN A 194 25.24 10.77 -19.65
C GLN A 194 25.23 10.60 -18.12
N VAL A 195 24.22 9.95 -17.53
CA VAL A 195 24.07 9.81 -16.07
C VAL A 195 24.58 8.44 -15.62
N GLU A 196 25.84 8.38 -15.17
CA GLU A 196 26.45 7.14 -14.65
C GLU A 196 25.88 6.74 -13.27
N SER A 197 25.61 7.72 -12.42
CA SER A 197 24.95 7.50 -11.13
C SER A 197 24.42 8.81 -10.57
N PHE A 198 23.45 8.71 -9.66
CA PHE A 198 22.94 9.86 -8.93
C PHE A 198 22.56 9.49 -7.49
N ASN A 199 22.74 10.45 -6.58
CA ASN A 199 22.21 10.40 -5.23
C ASN A 199 20.98 11.30 -5.17
N TYR A 200 19.92 10.87 -4.48
CA TYR A 200 18.73 11.69 -4.29
C TYR A 200 18.25 11.65 -2.84
N THR A 201 17.58 12.72 -2.43
CA THR A 201 16.79 12.80 -1.19
C THR A 201 15.46 13.46 -1.51
N LEU A 202 14.38 12.79 -1.12
CA LEU A 202 13.00 13.24 -1.19
C LEU A 202 12.48 13.39 0.24
N GLU A 203 12.06 14.59 0.62
CA GLU A 203 11.54 14.89 1.95
C GLU A 203 10.04 15.19 1.90
N GLY A 204 9.29 14.68 2.88
CA GLY A 204 7.87 14.90 3.01
C GLY A 204 7.33 14.46 4.38
N ASN A 205 6.02 14.51 4.54
CA ASN A 205 5.38 14.16 5.82
C ASN A 205 5.37 12.65 6.14
N TYR A 206 5.66 11.80 5.15
CA TYR A 206 5.93 10.37 5.31
C TYR A 206 7.38 10.08 5.76
N GLY A 207 8.21 11.10 5.96
CA GLY A 207 9.63 10.98 6.30
C GLY A 207 10.54 11.39 5.14
N SER A 208 11.76 10.89 5.15
CA SER A 208 12.74 11.09 4.08
C SER A 208 13.00 9.77 3.37
N ILE A 209 12.99 9.79 2.03
CA ILE A 209 13.40 8.70 1.16
C ILE A 209 14.69 9.16 0.47
N SER A 210 15.80 8.46 0.68
CA SER A 210 17.07 8.76 0.03
C SER A 210 17.74 7.49 -0.48
N GLY A 211 18.64 7.66 -1.45
CA GLY A 211 19.43 6.55 -1.96
C GLY A 211 20.36 6.94 -3.11
N THR A 212 21.15 5.97 -3.52
CA THR A 212 22.00 6.01 -4.72
C THR A 212 21.37 5.14 -5.80
N GLN A 213 21.35 5.62 -7.04
CA GLN A 213 20.97 4.86 -8.23
C GLN A 213 22.11 4.88 -9.23
N HIS A 214 22.32 3.74 -9.91
CA HIS A 214 23.47 3.51 -10.80
C HIS A 214 23.11 3.43 -12.29
N THR A 215 21.83 3.50 -12.64
CA THR A 215 21.38 3.53 -14.04
C THR A 215 20.06 4.27 -14.17
N LEU A 216 19.86 4.90 -15.33
CA LEU A 216 18.55 5.30 -15.83
C LEU A 216 18.03 4.26 -16.83
N GLY A 217 16.71 4.21 -17.00
CA GLY A 217 16.09 3.58 -18.16
C GLY A 217 16.51 4.28 -19.47
N PRO A 218 16.47 3.60 -20.63
CA PRO A 218 16.79 4.21 -21.94
C PRO A 218 15.90 5.40 -22.31
N ASP A 219 14.75 5.54 -21.64
CA ASP A 219 13.75 6.60 -21.74
C ASP A 219 13.94 7.74 -20.71
N GLY A 220 15.02 7.68 -19.92
CA GLY A 220 15.41 8.67 -18.92
C GLY A 220 14.74 8.51 -17.55
N PHE A 221 13.93 7.46 -17.34
CA PHE A 221 13.22 7.26 -16.08
C PHE A 221 14.04 6.47 -15.05
N ALA A 222 13.82 6.79 -13.78
CA ALA A 222 14.32 6.03 -12.63
C ALA A 222 13.20 5.85 -11.61
N ARG A 223 12.97 4.60 -11.18
CA ARG A 223 12.15 4.31 -10.01
C ARG A 223 12.98 4.62 -8.76
N LEU A 224 12.50 5.55 -7.94
CA LEU A 224 13.14 5.88 -6.67
C LEU A 224 12.65 4.93 -5.57
N GLY A 225 13.18 5.10 -4.36
CA GLY A 225 12.77 4.34 -3.19
C GLY A 225 11.30 4.56 -2.82
N ARG A 226 10.81 3.70 -1.92
CA ARG A 226 9.51 3.86 -1.26
C ARG A 226 9.73 4.17 0.21
N GLY A 227 8.78 4.89 0.80
CA GLY A 227 8.75 5.19 2.23
C GLY A 227 7.34 5.00 2.76
N SER A 228 7.20 4.57 4.00
CA SER A 228 5.90 4.41 4.67
C SER A 228 5.92 5.04 6.06
N GLY A 229 4.79 5.58 6.50
CA GLY A 229 4.73 6.35 7.74
C GLY A 229 3.33 6.70 8.20
N LEU A 230 3.26 7.56 9.23
CA LEU A 230 2.01 8.11 9.78
C LEU A 230 1.69 9.44 9.09
N VAL A 231 0.39 9.72 8.87
CA VAL A 231 -0.04 10.98 8.25
C VAL A 231 -0.15 12.06 9.32
N LYS A 232 0.68 13.11 9.23
CA LYS A 232 0.56 14.31 10.07
C LYS A 232 -0.37 15.35 9.44
N LYS A 233 -0.06 15.72 8.20
CA LYS A 233 -0.92 16.45 7.25
C LYS A 233 -0.56 15.98 5.85
N ALA A 234 -1.54 15.90 4.95
CA ALA A 234 -1.28 15.37 3.62
C ALA A 234 -0.77 16.42 2.61
N GLU A 235 -0.84 17.72 2.95
CA GLU A 235 -0.69 18.85 2.02
C GLU A 235 0.47 19.82 2.36
N ASP A 236 1.35 19.44 3.31
CA ASP A 236 2.54 20.24 3.58
C ASP A 236 3.59 20.10 2.44
N LYS A 237 4.62 20.95 2.49
CA LYS A 237 5.70 20.98 1.48
C LYS A 237 6.40 19.63 1.36
N HIS A 238 6.65 19.25 0.10
CA HIS A 238 7.54 18.17 -0.27
C HIS A 238 8.70 18.77 -1.05
N SER A 239 9.92 18.26 -0.86
CA SER A 239 11.11 18.76 -1.54
C SER A 239 11.92 17.60 -2.12
N PHE A 240 12.51 17.82 -3.29
CA PHE A 240 13.41 16.88 -3.93
C PHE A 240 14.77 17.52 -4.12
N SER A 241 15.82 16.72 -3.90
CA SER A 241 17.21 17.10 -4.18
C SER A 241 17.94 15.93 -4.83
N ILE A 242 18.81 16.23 -5.79
CA ILE A 242 19.54 15.24 -6.57
C ILE A 242 20.95 15.74 -6.91
N GLN A 243 21.92 14.82 -6.93
CA GLN A 243 23.31 15.06 -7.27
C GLN A 243 23.78 13.99 -8.26
N TRP A 244 24.35 14.40 -9.39
CA TRP A 244 24.84 13.52 -10.46
C TRP A 244 26.00 14.21 -11.19
N ASN A 245 27.04 13.48 -11.58
CA ASN A 245 28.17 14.01 -12.38
C ASN A 245 28.82 15.32 -11.85
N GLY A 246 28.81 15.54 -10.53
CA GLY A 246 29.28 16.80 -9.92
C GLY A 246 28.32 18.00 -10.05
N GLN A 247 27.16 17.81 -10.67
CA GLN A 247 26.03 18.74 -10.67
C GLN A 247 25.07 18.42 -9.52
N ALA A 248 24.27 19.40 -9.13
CA ALA A 248 23.21 19.25 -8.15
C ALA A 248 22.04 20.18 -8.47
N GLU A 249 20.81 19.73 -8.20
CA GLU A 249 19.63 20.60 -8.18
C GLU A 249 18.68 20.18 -7.05
N ALA A 250 17.87 21.14 -6.61
CA ALA A 250 16.81 20.92 -5.62
C ALA A 250 15.62 21.82 -5.95
N PHE A 251 14.41 21.30 -5.74
CA PHE A 251 13.16 21.98 -6.03
C PHE A 251 12.02 21.47 -5.14
N ASP A 252 11.06 22.33 -4.86
CA ASP A 252 9.81 21.97 -4.17
C ASP A 252 8.91 21.15 -5.12
N LEU A 253 8.10 20.25 -4.56
CA LEU A 253 7.05 19.52 -5.27
C LEU A 253 5.68 20.06 -4.84
N GLU A 254 4.84 20.40 -5.81
CA GLU A 254 3.48 20.87 -5.59
C GLU A 254 2.47 19.74 -5.85
N VAL A 255 1.32 19.78 -5.19
CA VAL A 255 0.23 18.83 -5.46
C VAL A 255 -0.32 19.06 -6.87
N ASP A 256 -0.42 18.02 -7.69
CA ASP A 256 -1.13 18.05 -8.97
C ASP A 256 -2.65 17.93 -8.68
N PRO A 257 -3.43 19.02 -8.84
CA PRO A 257 -4.87 19.00 -8.53
C PRO A 257 -5.70 18.25 -9.58
N PHE A 258 -5.09 17.84 -10.70
CA PHE A 258 -5.78 17.18 -11.82
C PHE A 258 -5.43 15.68 -11.94
N GLY A 259 -4.20 15.28 -11.59
CA GLY A 259 -3.77 13.87 -11.56
C GLY A 259 -3.75 13.17 -12.93
N MET A 260 -3.91 13.91 -14.03
CA MET A 260 -4.34 13.36 -15.33
C MET A 260 -3.22 12.78 -16.21
N ILE A 261 -1.94 13.02 -15.90
CA ILE A 261 -0.80 12.53 -16.71
C ILE A 261 0.26 11.92 -15.78
N ARG A 262 0.02 10.69 -15.33
CA ARG A 262 1.01 9.95 -14.53
C ARG A 262 2.28 9.69 -15.34
N LEU A 263 3.43 9.70 -14.68
CA LEU A 263 4.65 9.16 -15.27
C LEU A 263 4.50 7.63 -15.44
N PRO A 264 5.06 7.04 -16.52
CA PRO A 264 5.04 5.60 -16.71
C PRO A 264 5.69 4.90 -15.50
N TYR A 265 5.02 3.86 -15.01
CA TYR A 265 5.38 3.20 -13.77
C TYR A 265 6.21 1.95 -14.01
#